data_AF-A0A9E6ASE6-F1
#
_entry.id   AF-A0A9E6ASE6-F1
#
_cell.length_a   1.000
_cell.length_b   1.000
_cell.length_c   1.000
_cell.angle_alpha   90.00
_cell.angle_beta   90.00
_cell.angle_gamma   90.00
#
_symmetry.space_group_name_H-M   'P 1'
#
loop_
_entity.id
_entity.type
_entity.pdbx_description
1 polymer ?
#
loop_
_entity_poly.entity_id
_entity_poly.type
_entity_poly.pdbx_seq_one_letter_code
_entity_poly.pdbx_strand_id
1 'polypeptide(L)' 'MEPFLQTMVTTLAYCVLGIIMFGISFLVINTITPFSIRKEIEEDQNTALAILIGSVILGLSMIIAAAIGG' A
#
# COMPACT_ATOMS: atom_id res chain seq x y z
N MET A 1 -12.32 -3.16 31.03
CA MET A 1 -12.91 -3.50 29.71
C MET A 1 -12.82 -2.32 28.76
N GLU A 2 -13.17 -1.10 29.18
CA GLU A 2 -13.01 0.15 28.42
C GLU A 2 -11.66 0.35 27.68
N PRO A 3 -10.48 0.16 28.30
CA PRO A 3 -9.20 0.43 27.61
C PRO A 3 -8.91 -0.57 26.47
N PHE A 4 -9.43 -1.79 26.55
CA PHE A 4 -9.25 -2.80 25.51
C PHE A 4 -10.05 -2.44 24.26
N LEU A 5 -11.30 -2.03 24.43
CA LEU A 5 -12.17 -1.62 23.32
C LEU A 5 -11.59 -0.41 22.58
N GLN A 6 -11.08 0.58 23.32
CA GLN A 6 -10.44 1.76 22.74
C GLN A 6 -9.22 1.41 21.90
N THR A 7 -8.38 0.47 22.37
CA THR A 7 -7.19 0.00 21.64
C THR A 7 -7.55 -0.75 20.36
N MET A 8 -8.62 -1.56 20.39
CA MET A 8 -9.10 -2.25 19.19
C MET A 8 -9.62 -1.27 18.14
N VAL A 9 -10.40 -0.27 18.55
CA VAL A 9 -10.95 0.74 17.65
C VAL A 9 -9.85 1.57 16.99
N THR A 10 -8.85 2.02 17.74
CA THR A 10 -7.71 2.76 17.16
C THR A 10 -6.90 1.89 16.21
N THR A 11 -6.63 0.63 16.57
CA THR A 11 -5.91 -0.32 15.70
C THR A 11 -6.65 -0.52 14.37
N LEU A 12 -7.96 -0.76 14.42
CA LEU A 12 -8.81 -0.87 13.23
C LEU A 12 -8.77 0.40 12.38
N ALA A 13 -8.86 1.58 13.00
CA ALA A 13 -8.79 2.85 12.29
C ALA A 13 -7.45 3.02 11.56
N TYR A 14 -6.32 2.70 12.19
CA TYR A 14 -5.00 2.76 11.56
C TYR A 14 -4.83 1.72 10.45
N CYS A 15 -5.36 0.50 10.61
CA CYS A 15 -5.38 -0.49 9.53
C CYS A 15 -6.14 0.01 8.29
N VAL A 16 -7.33 0.58 8.49
CA VAL A 16 -8.12 1.16 7.40
C VAL A 16 -7.37 2.30 6.72
N LEU A 17 -6.75 3.19 7.50
CA LEU A 17 -5.91 4.28 7.00
C LEU A 17 -4.75 3.76 6.12
N GLY A 18 -4.07 2.70 6.56
CA GLY A 18 -3.01 2.05 5.78
C GLY A 18 -3.51 1.50 4.44
N ILE A 19 -4.65 0.81 4.45
CA ILE A 19 -5.27 0.28 3.22
C ILE A 19 -5.63 1.40 2.25
N ILE A 20 -6.22 2.49 2.76
CA ILE A 20 -6.56 3.67 1.95
C ILE A 20 -5.29 4.29 1.33
N MET A 21 -4.22 4.44 2.12
CA MET A 21 -2.96 4.97 1.62
C MET A 21 -2.33 4.09 0.53
N PHE A 22 -2.39 2.77 0.67
CA PHE A 22 -1.96 1.86 -0.39
C PHE A 22 -2.80 2.01 -1.67
N GLY A 23 -4.13 2.11 -1.53
CA GLY A 23 -5.03 2.32 -2.65
C GLY A 23 -4.72 3.62 -3.40
N ILE A 24 -4.52 4.72 -2.67
CA ILE A 24 -4.15 6.03 -3.25
C ILE A 24 -2.80 5.91 -3.97
N SER A 25 -1.80 5.30 -3.32
CA SER A 25 -0.47 5.15 -3.92
C SER A 25 -0.52 4.34 -5.21
N PHE A 26 -1.27 3.24 -5.25
CA PHE A 26 -1.46 2.44 -6.46
C PHE A 26 -2.16 3.24 -7.56
N LEU A 27 -3.21 4.01 -7.24
CA LEU A 27 -3.89 4.89 -8.19
C LEU A 27 -2.94 5.93 -8.78
N VAL A 28 -2.10 6.54 -7.95
CA VAL A 28 -1.08 7.52 -8.38
C VAL A 28 -0.09 6.86 -9.35
N ILE A 29 0.47 5.70 -8.99
CA ILE A 29 1.41 4.97 -9.84
C ILE A 29 0.75 4.61 -11.18
N ASN A 30 -0.47 4.08 -11.17
CA ASN A 30 -1.20 3.70 -12.37
C ASN A 30 -1.55 4.92 -13.25
N THR A 31 -1.78 6.08 -12.66
CA THR A 31 -2.10 7.32 -13.39
C THR A 31 -0.86 7.95 -14.03
N ILE A 32 0.28 7.91 -13.35
CA ILE A 32 1.54 8.48 -13.85
C ILE A 32 2.18 7.57 -14.90
N THR A 33 1.98 6.25 -14.78
CA THR A 33 2.58 5.27 -15.67
C THR A 33 1.83 5.28 -17.02
N PRO A 34 2.51 5.53 -18.16
CA PRO A 34 1.85 5.67 -19.46
C PRO A 34 1.43 4.33 -20.09
N PHE A 35 1.54 3.22 -19.36
CA PHE A 35 1.24 1.87 -19.81
C PHE A 35 0.45 1.09 -18.75
N SER A 36 -0.21 0.02 -19.18
CA SER A 36 -0.99 -0.84 -18.28
C SER A 36 -0.07 -1.73 -17.45
N ILE A 37 0.04 -1.44 -16.16
CA ILE A 37 0.82 -2.26 -15.22
C ILE A 37 0.29 -3.70 -15.19
N ARG A 38 -1.04 -3.86 -15.25
CA ARG A 38 -1.69 -5.18 -15.26
C ARG A 38 -1.28 -5.97 -16.49
N LYS A 39 -1.29 -5.35 -17.67
CA LYS A 39 -0.90 -6.00 -18.92
C LYS A 39 0.55 -6.46 -18.85
N GLU A 40 1.44 -5.59 -18.41
CA GLU A 40 2.87 -5.93 -18.32
C GLU A 40 3.15 -7.07 -17.35
N ILE A 41 2.42 -7.15 -16.23
CA ILE A 41 2.63 -8.23 -15.24
C ILE A 41 1.93 -9.53 -15.67
N GLU A 42 0.66 -9.46 -16.10
CA GLU A 42 -0.15 -10.66 -16.39
C GLU A 42 0.12 -11.23 -17.79
N GLU A 43 0.14 -10.40 -18.82
CA GLU A 43 0.26 -10.85 -20.22
C GLU A 43 1.72 -10.96 -20.65
N ASP A 44 2.47 -9.86 -20.49
CA ASP A 44 3.85 -9.77 -20.95
C ASP A 44 4.86 -10.36 -19.93
N GLN A 45 4.36 -10.89 -18.81
CA GLN A 45 5.14 -11.61 -17.77
C GLN A 45 6.39 -10.83 -17.32
N ASN A 46 6.28 -9.52 -17.22
CA ASN A 46 7.36 -8.63 -16.85
C ASN A 46 7.66 -8.71 -15.35
N THR A 47 8.47 -9.70 -14.96
CA THR A 47 8.91 -9.92 -13.59
C THR A 47 9.64 -8.71 -13.00
N ALA A 48 10.37 -7.95 -13.82
CA ALA A 48 11.08 -6.76 -13.34
C ALA A 48 10.09 -5.68 -12.86
N LEU A 49 9.01 -5.47 -13.61
CA LEU A 49 7.93 -4.56 -13.19
C LEU A 49 7.22 -5.07 -11.93
N ALA A 50 6.97 -6.38 -11.83
CA ALA A 50 6.37 -6.96 -10.63
C ALA A 50 7.25 -6.74 -9.38
N ILE A 51 8.56 -6.94 -9.50
CA ILE A 51 9.54 -6.68 -8.42
C ILE A 51 9.57 -5.18 -8.09
N LEU A 52 9.55 -4.30 -9.08
CA LEU A 52 9.52 -2.84 -8.88
C LEU A 52 8.28 -2.43 -8.08
N ILE A 53 7.09 -2.85 -8.50
CA ILE A 53 5.84 -2.54 -7.82
C ILE A 53 5.84 -3.12 -6.40
N GLY A 54 6.30 -4.36 -6.22
CA GLY A 54 6.49 -4.96 -4.89
C GLY A 54 7.42 -4.14 -3.99
N SER A 55 8.54 -3.65 -4.54
CA SER A 55 9.50 -2.81 -3.81
C SER A 55 8.90 -1.46 -3.42
N VAL A 56 8.07 -0.86 -4.29
CA VAL A 56 7.36 0.39 -3.96
C VAL A 56 6.35 0.17 -2.83
N ILE A 57 5.60 -0.94 -2.85
CA ILE A 57 4.67 -1.31 -1.78
C ILE A 57 5.42 -1.52 -0.45
N LEU A 58 6.59 -2.16 -0.48
CA LEU A 58 7.45 -2.30 0.71
C LEU A 58 7.98 -0.96 1.21
N GLY A 59 8.38 -0.05 0.32
CA GLY A 59 8.77 1.31 0.70
C GLY A 59 7.63 2.06 1.39
N LEU A 60 6.42 1.98 0.83
CA LEU A 60 5.22 2.59 1.39
C LEU A 60 4.86 2.00 2.76
N SER A 61 4.95 0.68 2.92
CA SER A 61 4.66 0.04 4.21
C SER A 61 5.59 0.54 5.32
N MET A 62 6.88 0.71 5.02
CA MET A 62 7.86 1.28 5.95
C MET A 62 7.57 2.74 6.29
N ILE A 63 7.23 3.57 5.30
CA ILE A 63 6.88 4.99 5.51
C ILE A 63 5.62 5.10 6.38
N ILE A 64 4.58 4.32 6.08
CA ILE A 64 3.33 4.30 6.86
C ILE A 64 3.60 3.80 8.29
N ALA A 65 4.38 2.74 8.46
CA ALA A 65 4.76 2.24 9.78
C ALA A 65 5.52 3.30 10.60
N ALA A 66 6.47 4.00 9.97
CA ALA A 66 7.20 5.09 10.61
C ALA A 66 6.30 6.30 10.93
N ALA A 67 5.29 6.59 10.11
CA ALA A 67 4.35 7.68 10.35
C ALA A 67 3.35 7.38 11.48
N ILE A 68 2.97 6.11 11.67
CA ILE A 68 2.03 5.68 12.72
C ILE A 68 2.77 5.45 14.05
N GLY A 69 3.98 4.90 14.01
CA GLY A 69 4.78 4.58 15.19
C GLY A 69 5.75 5.68 15.62
N GLY A 70 5.85 6.77 14.85
CA GLY A 70 6.67 7.96 15.14
C GLY A 70 6.03 8.91 16.13
#